data_AF-A0A8S0SHW1-F1
#
_entry.id   AF-A0A8S0SHW1-F1
#
_cell.length_a   1.000
_cell.length_b   1.000
_cell.length_c   1.000
_cell.angle_alpha   90.00
_cell.angle_beta   90.00
_cell.angle_gamma   90.00
#
_symmetry.space_group_name_H-M   'P 1'
#
loop_
_entity.id
_entity.type
_entity.pdbx_description
1 polymer ?
#
loop_
_entity_poly.entity_id
_entity_poly.type
_entity_poly.pdbx_seq_one_letter_code
_entity_poly.pdbx_strand_id
1 'polypeptide(L)'
;MLYTTTVFNRTTLRFDEAYSPLLSDFNIQRLPDDKSVRLLLNRFSGSGIISSDYYKYGFFSASIKLPAENTAGIVVAFYTSNVDTFEKNRDEIDIEFMGNVKGKRWRFQTNMYGNGSTSRGKEERYRLWFDPSKDSHCYSILWTPKNIM
;
A
#
# COMPACT_ATOMS: atom_id res chain seq x y z
N MET A 1 9.26 30.28 -13.18
CA MET A 1 8.52 29.02 -13.33
C MET A 1 7.61 28.91 -12.12
N LEU A 2 6.30 29.02 -12.30
CA LEU A 2 5.34 29.05 -11.18
C LEU A 2 5.08 27.61 -10.73
N TYR A 3 5.43 27.30 -9.48
CA TYR A 3 5.05 26.04 -8.84
C TYR A 3 3.57 26.11 -8.50
N THR A 4 2.71 25.55 -9.35
CA THR A 4 1.33 25.27 -8.94
C THR A 4 1.34 24.10 -7.99
N THR A 5 1.17 24.36 -6.70
CA THR A 5 0.92 23.32 -5.69
C THR A 5 -0.45 22.73 -6.00
N THR A 6 -0.50 21.58 -6.68
CA THR A 6 -1.74 20.84 -6.85
C THR A 6 -2.21 20.39 -5.46
N VAL A 7 -3.30 20.98 -4.97
CA VAL A 7 -3.93 20.55 -3.72
C VAL A 7 -4.70 19.27 -4.01
N PHE A 8 -4.11 18.12 -3.69
CA PHE A 8 -4.81 16.85 -3.78
C PHE A 8 -5.87 16.77 -2.66
N ASN A 9 -7.10 16.37 -3.01
CA ASN A 9 -8.14 16.10 -2.02
C ASN A 9 -7.68 14.93 -1.13
N ARG A 10 -7.52 15.17 0.17
CA ARG A 10 -7.11 14.16 1.16
C ARG A 10 -8.25 13.80 2.11
N THR A 11 -9.49 13.92 1.67
CA THR A 11 -10.64 13.49 2.46
C THR A 11 -10.51 11.99 2.72
N THR A 12 -10.44 11.60 4.00
CA THR A 12 -10.42 10.19 4.38
C THR A 12 -11.78 9.57 4.14
N LEU A 13 -11.82 8.59 3.24
CA LEU A 13 -13.01 7.82 2.90
C LEU A 13 -13.32 6.80 4.01
N ARG A 14 -14.59 6.45 4.16
CA ARG A 14 -14.97 5.33 5.02
C ARG A 14 -14.70 4.00 4.30
N PHE A 15 -14.43 2.95 5.07
CA PHE A 15 -14.09 1.65 4.52
C PHE A 15 -15.22 1.09 3.66
N ASP A 16 -16.47 1.15 4.12
CA ASP A 16 -17.63 0.65 3.39
C ASP A 16 -17.95 1.42 2.10
N GLU A 17 -17.49 2.66 2.00
CA GLU A 17 -17.66 3.50 0.81
C GLU A 17 -16.65 3.17 -0.29
N ALA A 18 -15.43 2.78 0.08
CA ALA A 18 -14.30 2.76 -0.86
C ALA A 18 -13.58 1.41 -1.00
N TYR A 19 -13.79 0.49 -0.06
CA TYR A 19 -13.04 -0.76 0.02
C TYR A 19 -13.93 -1.96 0.38
N SER A 20 -13.44 -3.15 0.06
CA SER A 20 -14.00 -4.42 0.48
C SER A 20 -12.89 -5.39 0.93
N PRO A 21 -13.23 -6.43 1.73
CA PRO A 21 -12.27 -7.48 2.06
C PRO A 21 -11.78 -8.20 0.80
N LEU A 22 -10.46 -8.25 0.61
CA LEU A 22 -9.80 -9.06 -0.43
C LEU A 22 -9.48 -10.45 0.09
N LEU A 23 -8.96 -10.54 1.31
CA LEU A 23 -8.49 -11.78 1.92
C LEU A 23 -8.80 -11.81 3.40
N SER A 24 -9.36 -12.93 3.87
CA SER A 24 -9.54 -13.27 5.28
C SER A 24 -10.17 -12.14 6.11
N ASP A 25 -11.43 -11.82 5.81
CA ASP A 25 -12.29 -10.88 6.55
C ASP A 25 -12.12 -10.98 8.08
N PHE A 26 -12.08 -12.19 8.62
CA PHE A 26 -11.91 -12.42 10.07
C PHE A 26 -10.63 -11.80 10.68
N ASN A 27 -9.65 -11.39 9.88
CA ASN A 27 -8.43 -10.69 10.28
C ASN A 27 -8.45 -9.18 9.99
N ILE A 28 -9.59 -8.62 9.58
CA ILE A 28 -9.78 -7.20 9.28
C ILE A 28 -10.61 -6.59 10.41
N GLN A 29 -10.02 -5.66 11.17
CA GLN A 29 -10.73 -4.94 12.23
C GLN A 29 -10.95 -3.49 11.83
N ARG A 30 -12.20 -3.13 11.54
CA ARG A 30 -12.64 -1.75 11.30
C ARG A 30 -12.74 -1.00 12.63
N LEU A 31 -12.28 0.26 12.65
CA LEU A 31 -12.43 1.13 13.82
C LEU A 31 -13.82 1.80 13.82
N PRO A 32 -14.29 2.34 14.97
CA PRO A 32 -15.65 2.87 15.08
C PRO A 32 -16.02 4.01 14.12
N ASP A 33 -15.03 4.82 13.70
CA ASP A 33 -15.23 5.90 12.72
C ASP A 33 -15.24 5.42 11.27
N ASP A 34 -14.93 4.13 11.07
CA ASP A 34 -14.82 3.45 9.80
C ASP A 34 -13.78 4.03 8.83
N LYS A 35 -12.92 4.94 9.30
CA LYS A 35 -11.87 5.59 8.52
C LYS A 35 -10.51 4.93 8.69
N SER A 36 -10.45 3.94 9.56
CA SER A 36 -9.24 3.20 9.88
C SER A 36 -9.55 1.71 9.96
N VAL A 37 -8.60 0.90 9.49
CA VAL A 37 -8.64 -0.56 9.61
C VAL A 37 -7.34 -1.08 10.19
N ARG A 38 -7.40 -2.18 10.92
CA ARG A 38 -6.24 -2.98 11.31
C ARG A 38 -6.27 -4.27 10.51
N LEU A 39 -5.19 -4.50 9.78
CA LEU A 39 -4.95 -5.76 9.08
C LEU A 39 -4.11 -6.65 9.98
N LEU A 40 -4.65 -7.82 10.33
CA LEU A 40 -4.00 -8.78 11.19
C LEU A 40 -3.36 -9.90 10.36
N LEU A 41 -2.25 -10.42 10.90
CA LEU A 41 -1.57 -11.60 10.40
C LEU A 41 -1.39 -12.56 11.58
N ASN A 42 -1.74 -13.82 11.37
CA ASN A 42 -1.48 -14.89 12.32
C ASN A 42 -1.00 -16.14 11.56
N ARG A 43 -0.78 -17.25 12.28
CA ARG A 43 -0.27 -18.50 11.70
C ARG A 43 -1.18 -19.16 10.67
N PHE A 44 -2.45 -18.77 10.60
CA PHE A 44 -3.45 -19.37 9.73
C PHE A 44 -3.63 -18.56 8.43
N SER A 45 -3.65 -17.23 8.52
CA SER A 45 -3.79 -16.37 7.35
C SER A 45 -3.31 -14.93 7.63
N GLY A 46 -3.02 -14.21 6.55
CA GLY A 46 -2.91 -12.76 6.52
C GLY A 46 -4.27 -12.08 6.42
N SER A 47 -4.28 -10.87 5.89
CA SER A 47 -5.48 -10.12 5.51
C SER A 47 -5.15 -9.12 4.41
N GLY A 48 -6.18 -8.72 3.66
CA GLY A 48 -6.04 -7.73 2.61
C GLY A 48 -7.37 -7.06 2.32
N ILE A 49 -7.30 -5.82 1.85
CA ILE A 49 -8.45 -5.03 1.38
C ILE A 49 -8.19 -4.57 -0.04
N ILE A 50 -9.25 -4.42 -0.83
CA ILE A 50 -9.20 -3.99 -2.22
C ILE A 50 -10.19 -2.84 -2.43
N SER A 51 -9.89 -1.92 -3.35
CA SER A 51 -10.82 -0.85 -3.70
C SER A 51 -12.10 -1.42 -4.31
N SER A 52 -13.24 -0.78 -4.03
CA SER A 52 -14.53 -1.17 -4.61
C SER A 52 -14.62 -0.86 -6.11
N ASP A 53 -13.82 0.11 -6.57
CA ASP A 53 -13.78 0.57 -7.96
C ASP A 53 -12.40 0.36 -8.60
N TYR A 54 -12.40 0.33 -9.93
CA TYR A 54 -11.21 0.38 -10.76
C TYR A 54 -10.90 1.81 -11.19
N TYR A 55 -9.62 2.13 -11.30
CA TYR A 55 -9.15 3.46 -11.63
C TYR A 55 -8.16 3.40 -12.79
N LYS A 56 -8.32 4.34 -13.74
CA LYS A 56 -7.36 4.50 -14.85
C LYS A 56 -6.13 5.31 -14.45
N TYR A 57 -6.30 6.29 -13.57
CA TYR A 57 -5.28 7.19 -13.02
C TYR A 57 -5.78 7.70 -11.67
N GLY A 58 -4.89 8.18 -10.80
CA GLY A 58 -5.32 8.69 -9.50
C GLY A 58 -4.19 9.13 -8.58
N PHE A 59 -4.60 9.78 -7.49
CA PHE A 59 -3.77 10.00 -6.31
C PHE A 59 -4.28 9.08 -5.21
N PHE A 60 -3.56 7.99 -4.97
CA PHE A 60 -3.90 7.01 -3.95
C PHE A 60 -3.05 7.29 -2.72
N SER A 61 -3.68 7.45 -1.56
CA SER A 61 -2.95 7.81 -0.35
C SER A 61 -3.53 7.12 0.86
N ALA A 62 -2.66 6.58 1.71
CA ALA A 62 -3.04 5.95 2.96
C ALA A 62 -2.12 6.43 4.10
N SER A 63 -2.70 6.59 5.29
CA SER A 63 -1.96 6.81 6.51
C SER A 63 -1.69 5.46 7.17
N ILE A 64 -0.44 5.00 7.14
CA ILE A 64 -0.04 3.64 7.54
C ILE A 64 0.89 3.72 8.75
N LYS A 65 0.60 2.92 9.77
CA LYS A 65 1.51 2.64 10.90
C LYS A 65 1.88 1.17 10.89
N LEU A 66 3.17 0.88 10.92
CA LEU A 66 3.70 -0.49 10.87
C LEU A 66 3.75 -1.14 12.26
N PRO A 67 3.75 -2.48 12.35
CA PRO A 67 3.94 -3.17 13.63
C PRO A 67 5.34 -2.92 14.20
N ALA A 68 5.43 -2.80 15.54
CA ALA A 68 6.68 -2.49 16.25
C ALA A 68 7.48 -3.73 16.68
N GLU A 69 6.88 -4.91 16.63
CA GLU A 69 7.46 -6.17 17.11
C GLU A 69 8.43 -6.81 16.11
N ASN A 70 8.93 -8.02 16.43
CA ASN A 70 9.69 -8.83 15.48
C ASN A 70 8.83 -9.14 14.24
N THR A 71 9.21 -8.57 13.11
CA THR A 71 8.45 -8.61 11.86
C THR A 71 9.25 -9.25 10.74
N ALA A 72 10.31 -10.00 11.08
CA ALA A 72 11.10 -10.71 10.10
C ALA A 72 10.21 -11.64 9.25
N GLY A 73 10.29 -11.49 7.92
CA GLY A 73 9.49 -12.25 6.96
C GLY A 73 8.08 -11.69 6.71
N ILE A 74 7.67 -10.62 7.39
CA ILE A 74 6.39 -9.93 7.13
C ILE A 74 6.60 -8.85 6.07
N VAL A 75 5.69 -8.78 5.10
CA VAL A 75 5.59 -7.67 4.15
C VAL A 75 4.24 -6.97 4.36
N VAL A 76 4.26 -5.65 4.50
CA VAL A 76 3.06 -4.81 4.40
C VAL A 76 3.11 -4.12 3.05
N ALA A 77 2.06 -4.27 2.23
CA ALA A 77 2.01 -3.72 0.89
C ALA A 77 0.86 -2.72 0.73
N PHE A 78 1.12 -1.65 -0.01
CA PHE A 78 0.14 -0.70 -0.52
C PHE A 78 0.42 -0.51 -2.01
N TYR A 79 -0.48 -0.95 -2.87
CA TYR A 79 -0.18 -1.10 -4.28
C TYR A 79 -1.43 -0.92 -5.16
N THR A 80 -1.20 -0.68 -6.44
CA THR A 80 -2.23 -0.70 -7.49
C THR A 80 -1.90 -1.83 -8.45
N SER A 81 -2.88 -2.66 -8.80
CA SER A 81 -2.70 -3.78 -9.74
C SER A 81 -3.98 -4.02 -10.53
N ASN A 82 -3.85 -4.56 -11.74
CA ASN A 82 -4.97 -5.03 -12.56
C ASN A 82 -4.95 -6.56 -12.76
N VAL A 83 -4.34 -7.28 -11.81
CA VAL A 83 -4.15 -8.75 -11.85
C VAL A 83 -5.45 -9.54 -11.93
N ASP A 84 -6.52 -9.05 -11.30
CA ASP A 84 -7.85 -9.66 -11.34
C ASP A 84 -8.44 -9.71 -12.76
N THR A 85 -8.02 -8.78 -13.62
CA THR A 85 -8.43 -8.68 -15.02
C THR A 85 -7.38 -9.27 -15.97
N PHE A 86 -6.09 -9.08 -15.68
CA PHE A 86 -4.97 -9.43 -16.55
C PHE A 86 -3.91 -10.29 -15.85
N GLU A 87 -4.31 -11.45 -15.32
CA GLU A 87 -3.46 -12.35 -14.51
C GLU A 87 -2.03 -12.56 -15.06
N LYS A 88 -1.90 -12.78 -16.38
CA LYS A 88 -0.62 -13.10 -17.05
C LYS A 88 0.16 -11.87 -17.55
N ASN A 89 -0.47 -10.70 -17.61
CA ASN A 89 0.11 -9.49 -18.17
C ASN A 89 -0.36 -8.24 -17.41
N ARG A 90 -0.26 -8.30 -16.10
CA ARG A 90 -0.69 -7.21 -15.23
C ARG A 90 0.30 -6.06 -15.23
N ASP A 91 -0.22 -4.86 -15.05
CA ASP A 91 0.53 -3.69 -14.63
C ASP A 91 0.36 -3.54 -13.11
N GLU A 92 1.43 -3.13 -12.43
CA GLU A 92 1.46 -3.05 -10.97
C GLU A 92 2.43 -1.96 -10.50
N ILE A 93 2.05 -1.21 -9.47
CA ILE A 93 2.88 -0.18 -8.82
C ILE A 93 2.84 -0.44 -7.33
N ASP A 94 4.02 -0.69 -6.74
CA ASP A 94 4.12 -1.19 -5.38
C ASP A 94 4.81 -0.21 -4.43
N ILE A 95 4.25 -0.13 -3.22
CA ILE A 95 4.95 0.29 -2.01
C ILE A 95 4.95 -0.88 -1.05
N GLU A 96 6.14 -1.38 -0.71
CA GLU A 96 6.31 -2.54 0.18
C GLU A 96 7.21 -2.19 1.37
N PHE A 97 6.73 -2.50 2.57
CA PHE A 97 7.50 -2.45 3.80
C PHE A 97 7.92 -3.85 4.18
N MET A 98 9.22 -4.10 4.15
CA MET A 98 9.80 -5.37 4.57
C MET A 98 10.18 -5.31 6.04
N GLY A 99 9.52 -6.14 6.83
CA GLY A 99 9.77 -6.28 8.26
C GLY A 99 11.15 -6.86 8.54
N ASN A 100 11.55 -6.75 9.81
CA ASN A 100 12.90 -7.08 10.23
C ASN A 100 12.92 -7.70 11.62
N VAL A 101 14.06 -8.30 11.97
CA VAL A 101 14.27 -8.80 13.33
C VAL A 101 14.22 -7.65 14.32
N LYS A 102 13.81 -7.95 15.56
CA LYS A 102 13.66 -6.95 16.63
C LYS A 102 14.88 -6.03 16.75
N GLY A 103 14.63 -4.72 16.83
CA GLY A 103 15.67 -3.70 16.95
C GLY A 103 16.36 -3.31 15.64
N LYS A 104 15.99 -3.90 14.51
CA LYS A 104 16.44 -3.48 13.17
C LYS A 104 15.33 -2.70 12.46
N ARG A 105 15.72 -1.73 11.64
CA ARG A 105 14.79 -0.85 10.93
C ARG A 105 14.07 -1.60 9.82
N TRP A 106 12.82 -1.21 9.57
CA TRP A 106 12.06 -1.55 8.37
C TRP A 106 12.83 -1.13 7.11
N ARG A 107 12.67 -1.89 6.03
CA ARG A 107 13.08 -1.47 4.69
C ARG A 107 11.85 -1.09 3.89
N PHE A 108 11.98 -0.03 3.11
CA PHE A 108 10.97 0.46 2.20
C PHE A 108 11.41 0.09 0.77
N GLN A 109 10.50 -0.46 -0.03
CA GLN A 109 10.72 -0.81 -1.42
C GLN A 109 9.62 -0.23 -2.30
N THR A 110 10.01 0.28 -3.46
CA THR A 110 9.10 0.56 -4.56
C THR A 110 9.35 -0.44 -5.68
N ASN A 111 8.32 -0.76 -6.45
CA ASN A 111 8.44 -1.60 -7.63
C ASN A 111 7.42 -1.18 -8.70
N MET A 112 7.66 -1.58 -9.95
CA MET A 112 6.76 -1.33 -11.05
C MET A 112 6.84 -2.42 -12.12
N TYR A 113 5.70 -3.06 -12.37
CA TYR A 113 5.46 -3.96 -13.49
C TYR A 113 4.58 -3.29 -14.54
N GLY A 114 4.84 -3.61 -15.80
CA GLY A 114 3.93 -3.22 -16.87
C GLY A 114 4.51 -3.37 -18.26
N ASN A 115 3.67 -3.08 -19.27
CA ASN A 115 4.00 -3.21 -20.69
C ASN A 115 4.52 -4.62 -21.05
N GLY A 116 3.85 -5.68 -20.63
CA GLY A 116 4.31 -7.06 -20.91
C GLY A 116 5.27 -7.63 -19.87
N SER A 117 5.86 -6.78 -19.01
CA SER A 117 6.89 -7.21 -18.07
C SER A 117 6.29 -7.63 -16.74
N THR A 118 6.12 -8.93 -16.56
CA THR A 118 5.68 -9.56 -15.30
C THR A 118 6.77 -10.39 -14.63
N SER A 119 7.90 -10.63 -15.31
CA SER A 119 8.98 -11.50 -14.85
C SER A 119 10.17 -10.79 -14.19
N ARG A 120 10.30 -9.48 -14.37
CA ARG A 120 11.38 -8.67 -13.78
C ARG A 120 10.83 -7.31 -13.33
N GLY A 121 10.91 -7.06 -12.03
CA GLY A 121 10.55 -5.77 -11.45
C GLY A 121 11.60 -4.68 -11.72
N LYS A 122 11.25 -3.46 -11.29
CA LYS A 122 12.07 -2.26 -11.23
C LYS A 122 12.24 -1.84 -9.76
N GLU A 123 12.79 -2.73 -8.94
CA GLU A 123 12.86 -2.53 -7.50
C GLU A 123 13.85 -1.43 -7.11
N GLU A 124 13.42 -0.52 -6.25
CA GLU A 124 14.30 0.40 -5.52
C GLU A 124 14.08 0.24 -4.01
N ARG A 125 15.17 0.29 -3.22
CA ARG A 125 15.13 0.02 -1.77
C ARG A 125 15.76 1.13 -0.96
N TYR A 126 15.07 1.53 0.10
CA TYR A 126 15.46 2.64 0.95
C TYR A 126 15.32 2.31 2.43
N ARG A 127 15.92 3.17 3.26
CA ARG A 127 15.65 3.25 4.70
C ARG A 127 14.87 4.52 4.96
N LEU A 128 13.84 4.41 5.78
CA LEU A 128 13.12 5.59 6.28
C LEU A 128 14.00 6.33 7.30
N TRP A 129 13.91 7.66 7.28
CA TRP A 129 14.60 8.53 8.24
C TRP A 129 13.88 8.64 9.59
N PHE A 130 12.74 7.97 9.72
CA PHE A 130 11.91 7.86 10.94
C PHE A 130 11.59 6.38 11.23
N ASP A 131 11.03 6.12 12.40
CA ASP A 131 10.51 4.80 12.78
C ASP A 131 9.02 4.68 12.40
N PRO A 132 8.67 3.96 11.33
CA PRO A 132 7.29 3.86 10.83
C PRO A 132 6.35 3.08 11.77
N SER A 133 6.85 2.54 12.87
CA SER A 133 6.04 1.84 13.87
C SER A 133 5.55 2.73 15.02
N LYS A 134 6.11 3.95 15.14
CA LYS A 134 5.77 4.87 16.23
C LYS A 134 4.47 5.61 15.98
N ASP A 135 4.33 6.15 14.78
CA ASP A 135 3.18 6.92 14.36
C ASP A 135 2.75 6.54 12.95
N SER A 136 1.54 6.97 12.57
CA SER A 136 1.07 6.80 11.20
C SER A 136 1.72 7.83 10.29
N HIS A 137 2.16 7.40 9.12
CA HIS A 137 2.74 8.26 8.08
C HIS A 137 1.97 8.12 6.78
N CYS A 138 1.89 9.20 6.01
CA CYS A 138 1.23 9.17 4.70
C CYS A 138 2.17 8.59 3.65
N TYR A 139 1.70 7.56 2.95
CA TYR A 139 2.33 7.01 1.76
C TYR A 139 1.36 7.16 0.61
N SER A 140 1.86 7.63 -0.53
CA SER A 140 1.02 7.98 -1.66
C SER A 140 1.64 7.51 -2.97
N ILE A 141 0.77 7.16 -3.92
CA ILE A 141 1.11 6.90 -5.32
C ILE A 141 0.33 7.92 -6.14
N LEU A 142 1.05 8.79 -6.85
CA LEU A 142 0.46 9.65 -7.88
C LEU A 142 0.70 9.01 -9.24
N TRP A 143 -0.36 8.45 -9.82
CA TRP A 143 -0.32 7.88 -11.16
C TRP A 143 -1.10 8.74 -12.14
N THR A 144 -0.40 9.23 -13.16
CA THR A 144 -0.96 10.07 -14.23
C THR A 144 -0.60 9.46 -15.59
N PRO A 145 -1.21 9.94 -16.70
CA PRO A 145 -0.82 9.48 -18.05
C PRO A 145 0.66 9.69 -18.40
N LYS A 146 1.36 10.60 -17.70
CA LYS A 146 2.73 11.00 -18.03
C LYS A 146 3.76 10.51 -17.03
N ASN A 147 3.40 10.42 -15.74
CA ASN A 147 4.33 10.17 -14.65
C ASN A 147 3.69 9.31 -13.55
N ILE A 148 4.55 8.57 -12.86
CA ILE A 148 4.28 7.92 -11.58
C ILE A 148 5.24 8.57 -10.55
N MET A 149 4.70 9.05 -9.43
CA MET A 149 5.46 9.70 -8.34
C MET A 149 5.06 9.14 -6.99
#